data_AF-A0A1Y1MJV1-F1
#
_entry.id   AF-A0A1Y1MJV1-F1
#
_cell.length_a   1.000
_cell.length_b   1.000
_cell.length_c   1.000
_cell.angle_alpha   90.00
_cell.angle_beta   90.00
_cell.angle_gamma   90.00
#
_symmetry.space_group_name_H-M   'P 1'
#
loop_
_entity.id
_entity.type
_entity.pdbx_description
1 polymer ?
#
loop_
_entity_poly.entity_id
_entity_poly.type
_entity_poly.pdbx_seq_one_letter_code
_entity_poly.pdbx_strand_id
1 'polypeptide(L)'
;MLKIFYHEALGGWQKPAIIPFENISLHPAAKVLHYAIELFEGLKAYRGVDGKIRVFRPDLNMNRMNLSAKGTGLPTFDGMELIKCMNRLIQVDQEWVPHSEASSLYIRPTLIGIDGTLGVAKSNSALLYTILCPVGAYFDKGNESVSLLADPTYTRAWPGGCGDRKMGSNYGPTIRVQSKAVRKGCQQVLWLYGEDHQITEVGTMNIFMLYVNEQGEKVLATPPLNGLILPGVTRQSIIELAQELGNMQIQQRTITMNEVVRLQQENRLLELFGSGTACVVSPISSIDYLGSSIQIPTTQHSKPLYETLRNRLSAIQYGHFEHPWAIPIE
;
A
#
# COMPACT_ATOMS: atom_id res chain seq x y z
N MET A 1 13.50 -17.84 4.30
CA MET A 1 13.31 -16.46 4.81
C MET A 1 14.66 -15.75 4.93
N LEU A 2 14.70 -14.42 4.87
CA LEU A 2 15.90 -13.61 5.13
C LEU A 2 15.88 -13.12 6.58
N LYS A 3 17.03 -13.14 7.28
CA LYS A 3 17.25 -12.50 8.59
C LYS A 3 18.53 -11.68 8.59
N ILE A 4 18.48 -10.50 9.18
CA ILE A 4 19.61 -9.59 9.39
C ILE A 4 19.46 -8.96 10.78
N PHE A 5 20.38 -9.26 11.68
CA PHE A 5 20.40 -8.65 13.00
C PHE A 5 21.12 -7.30 12.98
N TYR A 6 20.71 -6.41 13.87
CA TYR A 6 21.43 -5.19 14.19
C TYR A 6 21.68 -5.16 15.69
N HIS A 7 22.93 -4.90 16.09
CA HIS A 7 23.31 -4.67 17.48
C HIS A 7 24.30 -3.52 17.53
N GLU A 8 23.92 -2.41 18.18
CA GLU A 8 24.79 -1.23 18.33
C GLU A 8 26.13 -1.59 19.01
N ALA A 9 26.07 -2.46 20.03
CA ALA A 9 27.26 -2.95 20.74
C ALA A 9 28.21 -3.82 19.90
N LEU A 10 27.76 -4.37 18.77
CA LEU A 10 28.55 -5.18 17.86
C LEU A 10 28.91 -4.44 16.56
N GLY A 11 28.82 -3.11 16.56
CA GLY A 11 29.14 -2.29 15.39
C GLY A 11 28.02 -2.17 14.36
N GLY A 12 26.78 -2.54 14.70
CA GLY A 12 25.60 -2.31 13.87
C GLY A 12 25.09 -3.55 13.15
N TRP A 13 24.87 -3.44 11.83
CA TRP A 13 24.30 -4.51 11.01
C TRP A 13 25.23 -5.72 10.95
N GLN A 14 24.67 -6.89 11.21
CA GLN A 14 25.34 -8.18 11.11
C GLN A 14 25.15 -8.77 9.71
N LYS A 15 25.86 -9.85 9.39
CA LYS A 15 25.78 -10.48 8.07
C LYS A 15 24.34 -10.96 7.77
N PRO A 16 23.80 -10.69 6.57
CA PRO A 16 22.51 -11.22 6.16
C PRO A 16 22.57 -12.74 5.98
N ALA A 17 21.51 -13.44 6.38
CA ALA A 17 21.39 -14.89 6.22
C ALA A 17 20.04 -15.26 5.59
N ILE A 18 20.08 -16.05 4.53
CA ILE A 18 18.92 -16.77 4.01
C ILE A 18 18.89 -18.12 4.70
N ILE A 19 17.80 -18.39 5.41
CA ILE A 19 17.62 -19.59 6.22
C ILE A 19 16.26 -20.24 5.91
N PRO A 20 16.03 -21.51 6.27
CA PRO A 20 14.69 -22.11 6.24
C PRO A 20 13.68 -21.25 7.00
N PHE A 21 12.41 -21.32 6.59
CA PHE A 21 11.34 -20.62 7.30
C PHE A 21 11.19 -21.17 8.73
N GLU A 22 11.21 -20.29 9.72
CA GLU A 22 11.14 -20.66 11.13
C GLU A 22 10.45 -19.59 11.99
N ASN A 23 10.06 -19.99 13.20
CA ASN A 23 9.55 -19.05 14.20
C ASN A 23 10.65 -18.09 14.67
N ILE A 24 10.26 -16.88 15.08
CA ILE A 24 11.18 -15.90 15.67
C ILE A 24 11.12 -16.05 17.20
N SER A 25 12.23 -16.47 17.81
CA SER A 25 12.39 -16.48 19.26
C SER A 25 12.74 -15.07 19.75
N LEU A 26 11.86 -14.46 20.53
CA LEU A 26 12.04 -13.12 21.10
C LEU A 26 12.05 -13.17 22.63
N HIS A 27 12.83 -12.28 23.24
CA HIS A 27 12.71 -12.02 24.67
C HIS A 27 11.29 -11.48 24.98
N PRO A 28 10.62 -11.90 26.06
CA PRO A 28 9.25 -11.46 26.35
C PRO A 28 9.10 -9.94 26.52
N ALA A 29 10.16 -9.26 26.96
CA ALA A 29 10.22 -7.80 27.06
C ALA A 29 10.67 -7.08 25.78
N ALA A 30 10.73 -7.77 24.62
CA ALA A 30 11.12 -7.16 23.35
C ALA A 30 10.21 -5.96 23.01
N LYS A 31 10.82 -4.81 22.74
CA LYS A 31 10.09 -3.53 22.52
C LYS A 31 9.00 -3.60 21.46
N VAL A 32 9.16 -4.42 20.42
CA VAL A 32 8.11 -4.69 19.42
C VAL A 32 6.79 -5.14 20.06
N LEU A 33 6.84 -5.99 21.08
CA LEU A 33 5.66 -6.58 21.71
C LEU A 33 4.91 -5.62 22.63
N HIS A 34 5.58 -4.56 23.12
CA HIS A 34 5.04 -3.66 24.13
C HIS A 34 4.75 -2.25 23.61
N TYR A 35 5.58 -1.76 22.69
CA TYR A 35 5.55 -0.35 22.24
C TYR A 35 5.42 -0.19 20.72
N ALA A 36 5.11 -1.28 20.00
CA ALA A 36 4.96 -1.29 18.55
C ALA A 36 6.16 -0.64 17.82
N ILE A 37 7.38 -0.87 18.32
CA ILE A 37 8.62 -0.49 17.63
C ILE A 37 8.83 -1.46 16.46
N GLU A 38 8.01 -1.29 15.43
CA GLU A 38 7.94 -2.14 14.26
C GLU A 38 7.42 -1.39 13.03
N LEU A 39 7.93 -1.81 11.89
CA LEU A 39 7.51 -1.35 10.57
C LEU A 39 7.63 -2.48 9.56
N PHE A 40 6.91 -2.35 8.46
CA PHE A 40 6.95 -3.35 7.39
C PHE A 40 6.83 -2.70 6.03
N GLU A 41 7.19 -3.48 5.01
CA GLU A 41 6.96 -3.14 3.61
C GLU A 41 6.10 -4.18 2.90
N GLY A 42 5.62 -3.79 1.72
CA GLY A 42 4.75 -4.61 0.90
C GLY A 42 4.99 -4.37 -0.57
N LEU A 43 5.63 -5.33 -1.22
CA LEU A 43 5.92 -5.34 -2.65
C LEU A 43 5.67 -6.75 -3.22
N LYS A 44 5.74 -6.88 -4.53
CA LYS A 44 5.45 -8.13 -5.23
C LYS A 44 6.52 -8.46 -6.26
N ALA A 45 6.81 -9.74 -6.38
CA ALA A 45 7.50 -10.31 -7.53
C ALA A 45 6.50 -10.98 -8.48
N TYR A 46 6.75 -10.85 -9.77
CA TYR A 46 5.89 -11.31 -10.84
C TYR A 46 6.70 -12.16 -11.80
N ARG A 47 6.20 -13.35 -12.13
CA ARG A 47 6.76 -14.17 -13.21
C ARG A 47 6.15 -13.70 -14.52
N GLY A 48 6.97 -13.08 -15.36
CA GLY A 48 6.52 -12.51 -16.62
C GLY A 48 6.18 -13.54 -17.68
N VAL A 49 5.62 -13.04 -18.79
CA VAL A 49 5.29 -13.85 -19.99
C VAL A 49 6.50 -14.53 -20.61
N ASP A 50 7.70 -14.01 -20.35
CA ASP A 50 9.00 -14.55 -20.77
C ASP A 50 9.64 -15.50 -19.73
N GLY A 51 8.90 -15.86 -18.68
CA GLY A 51 9.37 -16.71 -17.59
C GLY A 51 10.29 -16.01 -16.58
N LYS A 52 10.75 -14.79 -16.86
CA LYS A 52 11.65 -14.03 -15.96
C LYS A 52 10.89 -13.42 -14.80
N ILE A 53 11.52 -13.40 -13.62
CA ILE A 53 10.94 -12.82 -12.42
C ILE A 53 11.33 -11.33 -12.32
N ARG A 54 10.35 -10.47 -12.03
CA ARG A 54 10.51 -9.02 -11.89
C ARG A 54 9.99 -8.56 -10.55
N VAL A 55 10.62 -7.55 -9.96
CA VAL A 55 10.11 -6.86 -8.77
C VAL A 55 9.73 -5.43 -9.16
N PHE A 56 8.52 -5.01 -8.79
CA PHE A 56 7.98 -3.71 -9.23
C PHE A 56 8.41 -2.57 -8.30
N ARG A 57 9.17 -1.60 -8.84
CA ARG A 57 9.67 -0.37 -8.17
C ARG A 57 10.18 -0.58 -6.73
N PRO A 58 11.08 -1.56 -6.48
CA PRO A 58 11.50 -1.89 -5.13
C PRO A 58 12.25 -0.74 -4.42
N ASP A 59 12.90 0.14 -5.18
CA ASP A 59 13.59 1.33 -4.70
C ASP A 59 12.67 2.26 -3.90
N LEU A 60 11.43 2.48 -4.38
CA LEU A 60 10.44 3.30 -3.68
C LEU A 60 10.00 2.67 -2.36
N ASN A 61 9.89 1.34 -2.30
CA ASN A 61 9.62 0.62 -1.06
C ASN A 61 10.78 0.77 -0.06
N MET A 62 12.03 0.67 -0.50
CA MET A 62 13.20 0.84 0.39
C MET A 62 13.29 2.26 0.95
N ASN A 63 13.02 3.27 0.11
CA ASN A 63 12.95 4.66 0.55
C ASN A 63 11.89 4.85 1.65
N ARG A 64 10.68 4.30 1.45
CA ARG A 64 9.59 4.38 2.45
C ARG A 64 9.89 3.57 3.72
N MET A 65 10.56 2.43 3.59
CA MET A 65 11.00 1.62 4.74
C MET A 65 12.01 2.39 5.60
N ASN A 66 13.00 3.04 4.98
CA ASN A 66 13.97 3.89 5.68
C ASN A 66 13.32 5.13 6.32
N LEU A 67 12.34 5.76 5.67
CA LEU A 67 11.56 6.85 6.27
C LEU A 67 10.79 6.38 7.53
N SER A 68 10.21 5.18 7.48
CA SER A 68 9.54 4.57 8.62
C SER A 68 10.53 4.22 9.73
N ALA A 69 11.73 3.74 9.40
CA ALA A 69 12.78 3.39 10.36
C ALA A 69 13.26 4.62 11.12
N LYS A 70 13.53 5.72 10.42
CA LYS A 70 13.86 7.01 11.03
C LYS A 70 12.77 7.48 12.01
N GLY A 71 11.50 7.36 11.62
CA GLY A 71 10.36 7.79 12.46
C GLY A 71 10.16 6.95 13.73
N THR A 72 10.68 5.73 13.77
CA THR A 72 10.58 4.80 14.92
C THR A 72 11.85 4.73 15.76
N GLY A 73 12.92 5.42 15.36
CA GLY A 73 14.24 5.32 15.98
C GLY A 73 14.95 3.99 15.69
N LEU A 74 14.45 3.19 14.75
CA LEU A 74 15.10 1.96 14.27
C LEU A 74 16.26 2.30 13.31
N PRO A 75 17.27 1.42 13.18
CA PRO A 75 18.40 1.66 12.30
C PRO A 75 17.99 1.71 10.84
N THR A 76 18.50 2.69 10.10
CA THR A 76 18.41 2.72 8.63
C THR A 76 19.43 1.76 8.01
N PHE A 77 19.24 1.46 6.73
CA PHE A 77 20.09 0.56 5.97
C PHE A 77 20.25 1.04 4.51
N ASP A 78 21.20 0.46 3.78
CA ASP A 78 21.32 0.66 2.35
C ASP A 78 20.19 -0.08 1.62
N GLY A 79 19.32 0.67 0.94
CA GLY A 79 18.18 0.12 0.22
C GLY A 79 18.58 -0.81 -0.93
N MET A 80 19.67 -0.50 -1.64
CA MET A 80 20.14 -1.31 -2.76
C MET A 80 20.69 -2.65 -2.29
N GLU A 81 21.38 -2.67 -1.14
CA GLU A 81 21.86 -3.92 -0.55
C GLU A 81 20.71 -4.81 -0.05
N LEU A 82 19.66 -4.22 0.54
CA LEU A 82 18.48 -5.00 0.92
C LEU A 82 17.73 -5.55 -0.31
N ILE A 83 17.66 -4.80 -1.41
CA ILE A 83 17.10 -5.29 -2.68
C ILE A 83 17.88 -6.50 -3.19
N LYS A 84 19.22 -6.45 -3.20
CA LYS A 84 20.06 -7.61 -3.58
C LYS A 84 19.78 -8.83 -2.70
N CYS A 85 19.67 -8.63 -1.38
CA CYS A 85 19.35 -9.71 -0.44
C CYS A 85 17.97 -10.32 -0.70
N MET A 86 16.95 -9.49 -0.98
CA MET A 86 15.61 -9.96 -1.32
C MET A 86 15.57 -10.68 -2.67
N ASN A 87 16.27 -10.17 -3.68
CA ASN A 87 16.38 -10.84 -4.98
C ASN A 87 17.03 -12.21 -4.82
N ARG A 88 18.08 -12.33 -4.00
CA ARG A 88 18.70 -13.63 -3.71
C ARG A 88 17.74 -14.58 -2.99
N LEU A 89 16.92 -14.09 -2.06
CA LEU A 89 15.88 -14.89 -1.42
C LEU A 89 14.83 -15.37 -2.43
N ILE A 90 14.38 -14.49 -3.33
CA ILE A 90 13.41 -14.84 -4.39
C ILE A 90 14.00 -15.86 -5.36
N GLN A 91 15.28 -15.77 -5.73
CA GLN A 91 15.94 -16.77 -6.57
C GLN A 91 15.97 -18.16 -5.91
N VAL A 92 16.25 -18.22 -4.60
CA VAL A 92 16.24 -19.48 -3.85
C VAL A 92 14.83 -20.08 -3.83
N ASP A 93 13.81 -19.26 -3.62
CA ASP A 93 12.40 -19.66 -3.55
C ASP A 93 11.64 -19.44 -4.88
N GLN A 94 12.33 -19.42 -6.03
CA GLN A 94 11.74 -18.92 -7.29
C GLN A 94 10.51 -19.71 -7.75
N GLU A 95 10.46 -21.02 -7.48
CA GLU A 95 9.33 -21.88 -7.82
C GLU A 95 8.04 -21.53 -7.05
N TRP A 96 8.15 -20.78 -5.95
CA TRP A 96 6.99 -20.23 -5.26
C TRP A 96 6.40 -19.02 -5.98
N VAL A 97 7.11 -18.41 -6.94
CA VAL A 97 6.54 -17.36 -7.79
C VAL A 97 5.54 -18.01 -8.76
N PRO A 98 4.23 -17.71 -8.64
CA PRO A 98 3.21 -18.43 -9.38
C PRO A 98 3.42 -18.40 -10.90
N HIS A 99 3.13 -19.52 -11.56
CA HIS A 99 3.08 -19.63 -13.02
C HIS A 99 1.75 -19.13 -13.57
N SER A 100 1.41 -17.87 -13.27
CA SER A 100 0.14 -17.26 -13.66
C SER A 100 0.27 -15.74 -13.71
N GLU A 101 -0.27 -15.12 -14.76
CA GLU A 101 -0.40 -13.66 -14.87
C GLU A 101 -1.53 -13.08 -13.99
N ALA A 102 -2.27 -13.93 -13.30
CA ALA A 102 -3.29 -13.50 -12.34
C ALA A 102 -2.78 -13.54 -10.89
N SER A 103 -1.54 -13.97 -10.65
CA SER A 103 -0.99 -14.25 -9.32
C SER A 103 0.42 -13.70 -9.18
N SER A 104 0.88 -13.52 -7.95
CA SER A 104 2.20 -12.95 -7.67
C SER A 104 2.80 -13.52 -6.40
N LEU A 105 4.09 -13.29 -6.17
CA LEU A 105 4.73 -13.57 -4.90
C LEU A 105 4.80 -12.29 -4.07
N TYR A 106 4.07 -12.25 -2.96
CA TYR A 106 4.13 -11.13 -2.03
C TYR A 106 5.41 -11.19 -1.21
N ILE A 107 6.13 -10.07 -1.12
CA ILE A 107 7.37 -9.91 -0.37
C ILE A 107 7.06 -9.02 0.83
N ARG A 108 7.38 -9.49 2.04
CA ARG A 108 7.10 -8.79 3.31
C ARG A 108 8.39 -8.56 4.10
N PRO A 109 9.15 -7.50 3.79
CA PRO A 109 10.22 -7.03 4.66
C PRO A 109 9.62 -6.44 5.93
N THR A 110 10.23 -6.73 7.08
CA THR A 110 9.77 -6.28 8.39
C THR A 110 10.99 -5.95 9.25
N LEU A 111 10.94 -4.84 9.99
CA LEU A 111 12.00 -4.39 10.89
C LEU A 111 11.40 -4.13 12.27
N ILE A 112 11.95 -4.80 13.28
CA ILE A 112 11.42 -4.80 14.66
C ILE A 112 12.51 -4.50 15.69
N GLY A 113 12.17 -3.78 16.75
CA GLY A 113 13.02 -3.57 17.92
C GLY A 113 12.97 -4.75 18.88
N ILE A 114 14.13 -5.34 19.21
CA ILE A 114 14.22 -6.62 19.92
C ILE A 114 14.90 -6.53 21.30
N ASP A 115 15.21 -5.33 21.78
CA ASP A 115 15.81 -5.14 23.12
C ASP A 115 14.93 -5.73 24.22
N GLY A 116 15.51 -6.56 25.08
CA GLY A 116 14.81 -7.22 26.19
C GLY A 116 14.57 -6.32 27.40
N THR A 117 14.07 -5.10 27.20
CA THR A 117 13.81 -4.14 28.28
C THR A 117 12.48 -3.42 28.11
N LEU A 118 11.82 -3.11 29.23
CA LEU A 118 10.55 -2.36 29.27
C LEU A 118 10.76 -0.83 29.27
N GLY A 119 11.99 -0.36 29.07
CA GLY A 119 12.25 1.07 28.96
C GLY A 119 11.75 1.61 27.62
N VAL A 120 10.91 2.66 27.65
CA VAL A 120 10.47 3.38 26.45
C VAL A 120 11.61 4.27 25.95
N ALA A 121 12.45 3.70 25.11
CA ALA A 121 13.63 4.35 24.54
C ALA A 121 13.94 3.77 23.15
N LYS A 122 14.89 4.40 22.43
CA LYS A 122 15.47 3.86 21.19
C LYS A 122 15.86 2.38 21.35
N SER A 123 15.64 1.57 20.31
CA SER A 123 16.12 0.19 20.27
C SER A 123 17.62 0.17 19.92
N ASN A 124 18.44 -0.49 20.73
CA ASN A 124 19.87 -0.69 20.46
C ASN A 124 20.10 -2.02 19.73
N SER A 125 19.09 -2.89 19.72
CA SER A 125 19.06 -4.13 18.93
C SER A 125 17.79 -4.19 18.08
N ALA A 126 17.93 -4.62 16.83
CA ALA A 126 16.82 -4.80 15.91
C ALA A 126 16.98 -6.10 15.09
N LEU A 127 15.86 -6.58 14.54
CA LEU A 127 15.83 -7.66 13.56
C LEU A 127 15.12 -7.16 12.31
N LEU A 128 15.83 -7.19 11.18
CA LEU A 128 15.24 -7.10 9.86
C LEU A 128 15.03 -8.51 9.32
N TYR A 129 13.82 -8.84 8.89
CA TYR A 129 13.54 -10.11 8.25
C TYR A 129 12.60 -9.94 7.04
N THR A 130 12.69 -10.87 6.09
CA THR A 130 11.79 -10.91 4.93
C THR A 130 11.19 -12.30 4.78
N ILE A 131 9.86 -12.35 4.66
CA ILE A 131 9.11 -13.55 4.30
C ILE A 131 8.46 -13.38 2.92
N LEU A 132 8.19 -14.50 2.27
CA LEU A 132 7.58 -14.60 0.95
C LEU A 132 6.26 -15.37 1.07
N CYS A 133 5.25 -14.98 0.30
CA CYS A 133 3.95 -15.65 0.29
C CYS A 133 3.32 -15.60 -1.11
N PRO A 134 3.03 -16.73 -1.77
CA PRO A 134 2.29 -16.72 -3.03
C PRO A 134 0.87 -16.20 -2.79
N VAL A 135 0.42 -15.28 -3.64
CA VAL A 135 -0.92 -14.69 -3.56
C VAL A 135 -1.62 -14.80 -4.91
N GLY A 136 -2.90 -15.19 -4.86
CA GLY A 136 -3.75 -15.30 -6.03
C GLY A 136 -4.29 -13.96 -6.55
N ALA A 137 -5.25 -14.04 -7.46
CA ALA A 137 -5.99 -12.88 -7.93
C ALA A 137 -6.76 -12.24 -6.77
N TYR A 138 -6.76 -10.90 -6.73
CA TYR A 138 -7.48 -10.15 -5.69
C TYR A 138 -8.98 -10.04 -5.98
N PHE A 139 -9.36 -10.02 -7.27
CA PHE A 139 -10.75 -9.97 -7.70
C PHE A 139 -11.15 -11.32 -8.31
N ASP A 140 -12.16 -11.96 -7.73
CA ASP A 140 -12.85 -13.09 -8.35
C ASP A 140 -13.70 -12.59 -9.53
N LYS A 141 -14.05 -13.49 -10.46
CA LYS A 141 -14.83 -13.22 -11.70
C LYS A 141 -16.28 -12.74 -11.48
N GLY A 142 -16.61 -12.06 -10.38
CA GLY A 142 -17.97 -11.58 -10.10
C GLY A 142 -18.11 -10.46 -9.08
N ASN A 143 -17.03 -10.00 -8.45
CA ASN A 143 -17.11 -8.91 -7.47
C ASN A 143 -15.98 -7.89 -7.72
N GLU A 144 -16.12 -7.15 -8.82
CA GLU A 144 -15.05 -6.29 -9.33
C GLU A 144 -14.91 -4.97 -8.58
N SER A 145 -15.85 -4.60 -7.71
CA SER A 145 -15.87 -3.31 -7.00
C SER A 145 -16.16 -3.47 -5.51
N VAL A 146 -15.81 -2.45 -4.73
CA VAL A 146 -16.02 -2.43 -3.27
C VAL A 146 -17.00 -1.35 -2.85
N SER A 147 -17.80 -1.65 -1.83
CA SER A 147 -18.61 -0.70 -1.07
C SER A 147 -17.88 -0.28 0.20
N LEU A 148 -18.01 1.00 0.57
CA LEU A 148 -17.23 1.63 1.63
C LEU A 148 -18.12 2.12 2.77
N LEU A 149 -17.67 1.93 4.00
CA LEU A 149 -18.21 2.64 5.17
C LEU A 149 -17.44 3.94 5.40
N ALA A 150 -18.12 5.08 5.31
CA ALA A 150 -17.58 6.41 5.61
C ALA A 150 -18.18 6.93 6.93
N ASP A 151 -17.51 6.66 8.04
CA ASP A 151 -17.95 7.03 9.39
C ASP A 151 -16.98 8.03 10.01
N PRO A 152 -17.35 9.32 10.17
CA PRO A 152 -16.46 10.36 10.64
C PRO A 152 -16.09 10.23 12.13
N THR A 153 -16.70 9.29 12.87
CA THR A 153 -16.34 9.02 14.27
C THR A 153 -15.00 8.31 14.42
N TYR A 154 -14.40 7.82 13.31
CA TYR A 154 -13.11 7.14 13.32
C TYR A 154 -12.10 7.84 12.43
N THR A 155 -10.96 8.17 13.03
CA THR A 155 -9.82 8.79 12.35
C THR A 155 -8.67 7.80 12.26
N ARG A 156 -8.14 7.58 11.05
CA ARG A 156 -7.00 6.69 10.82
C ARG A 156 -5.67 7.29 11.27
N ALA A 157 -5.49 8.57 10.98
CA ALA A 157 -4.26 9.33 11.19
C ALA A 157 -4.60 10.81 11.38
N TRP A 158 -3.68 11.57 11.98
CA TRP A 158 -3.82 13.00 12.26
C TRP A 158 -2.49 13.74 12.01
N PRO A 159 -2.51 15.07 11.81
CA PRO A 159 -1.29 15.86 11.61
C PRO A 159 -0.34 15.73 12.80
N GLY A 160 0.95 15.57 12.52
CA GLY A 160 1.96 15.25 13.54
C GLY A 160 1.97 13.80 14.01
N GLY A 161 1.03 12.96 13.54
CA GLY A 161 1.04 11.52 13.73
C GLY A 161 2.04 10.80 12.81
N CYS A 162 1.83 9.48 12.64
CA CYS A 162 2.68 8.62 11.83
C CYS A 162 1.94 7.96 10.64
N GLY A 163 0.81 8.51 10.20
CA GLY A 163 -0.03 7.94 9.14
C GLY A 163 0.66 7.81 7.78
N ASP A 164 1.67 8.64 7.54
CA ASP A 164 2.56 8.65 6.37
C ASP A 164 3.69 7.61 6.42
N ARG A 165 3.77 6.83 7.49
CA ARG A 165 4.76 5.76 7.69
C ARG A 165 4.09 4.40 7.76
N LYS A 166 4.79 3.36 7.31
CA LYS A 166 4.25 2.00 7.26
C LYS A 166 4.53 1.22 8.56
N MET A 167 4.13 1.82 9.68
CA MET A 167 4.30 1.29 11.03
C MET A 167 3.14 0.38 11.45
N GLY A 168 3.40 -0.67 12.21
CA GLY A 168 2.37 -1.63 12.65
C GLY A 168 1.24 -0.98 13.47
N SER A 169 1.58 0.04 14.26
CA SER A 169 0.66 0.83 15.09
C SER A 169 -0.49 1.47 14.30
N ASN A 170 -0.31 1.74 13.00
CA ASN A 170 -1.33 2.33 12.14
C ASN A 170 -2.42 1.34 11.71
N TYR A 171 -2.26 0.04 11.97
CA TYR A 171 -3.12 -1.01 11.45
C TYR A 171 -3.95 -1.68 12.54
N GLY A 172 -3.39 -1.96 13.72
CA GLY A 172 -4.10 -2.62 14.83
C GLY A 172 -5.45 -1.98 15.17
N PRO A 173 -5.53 -0.65 15.38
CA PRO A 173 -6.78 0.05 15.68
C PRO A 173 -7.85 -0.06 14.57
N THR A 174 -7.45 -0.31 13.32
CA THR A 174 -8.36 -0.36 12.17
C THR A 174 -9.26 -1.59 12.15
N ILE A 175 -8.83 -2.70 12.78
CA ILE A 175 -9.51 -4.00 12.72
C ILE A 175 -10.95 -3.92 13.27
N ARG A 176 -11.15 -3.16 14.35
CA ARG A 176 -12.48 -2.94 14.94
C ARG A 176 -13.40 -2.19 13.99
N VAL A 177 -12.88 -1.18 13.29
CA VAL A 177 -13.65 -0.36 12.35
C VAL A 177 -13.97 -1.16 11.09
N GLN A 178 -13.02 -1.92 10.56
CA GLN A 178 -13.26 -2.84 9.45
C GLN A 178 -14.35 -3.86 9.79
N SER A 179 -14.34 -4.42 11.00
CA SER A 179 -15.40 -5.33 11.47
C SER A 179 -16.78 -4.65 11.51
N LYS A 180 -16.84 -3.35 11.82
CA LYS A 180 -18.07 -2.56 11.76
C LYS A 180 -18.53 -2.36 10.31
N ALA A 181 -17.61 -2.07 9.38
CA ALA A 181 -17.92 -1.97 7.96
C ALA A 181 -18.54 -3.27 7.42
N VAL A 182 -17.92 -4.42 7.72
CA VAL A 182 -18.45 -5.74 7.31
C VAL A 182 -19.85 -5.99 7.87
N ARG A 183 -20.11 -5.68 9.15
CA ARG A 183 -21.45 -5.81 9.74
C ARG A 183 -22.51 -4.91 9.10
N LYS A 184 -22.09 -3.80 8.47
CA LYS A 184 -22.96 -2.92 7.67
C LYS A 184 -23.06 -3.32 6.19
N GLY A 185 -22.47 -4.46 5.80
CA GLY A 185 -22.44 -4.92 4.41
C GLY A 185 -21.40 -4.21 3.53
N CYS A 186 -20.53 -3.38 4.11
CA CYS A 186 -19.43 -2.71 3.40
C CYS A 186 -18.17 -3.60 3.38
N GLN A 187 -17.39 -3.56 2.29
CA GLN A 187 -16.17 -4.36 2.17
C GLN A 187 -14.94 -3.65 2.73
N GLN A 188 -14.92 -2.32 2.76
CA GLN A 188 -13.79 -1.51 3.22
C GLN A 188 -14.26 -0.27 3.99
N VAL A 189 -13.32 0.42 4.64
CA VAL A 189 -13.56 1.70 5.31
C VAL A 189 -13.05 2.83 4.41
N LEU A 190 -13.85 3.87 4.20
CA LEU A 190 -13.38 5.16 3.68
C LEU A 190 -12.96 6.02 4.87
N TRP A 191 -11.66 6.29 5.00
CA TRP A 191 -11.14 7.07 6.11
C TRP A 191 -11.37 8.55 5.90
N LEU A 192 -12.08 9.16 6.84
CA LEU A 192 -12.37 10.58 6.87
C LEU A 192 -11.46 11.30 7.88
N TYR A 193 -11.19 12.57 7.64
CA TYR A 193 -10.43 13.44 8.54
C TYR A 193 -11.02 14.86 8.57
N GLY A 194 -10.94 15.51 9.74
CA GLY A 194 -11.37 16.91 9.91
C GLY A 194 -12.87 17.11 9.95
N GLU A 195 -13.29 18.32 10.31
CA GLU A 195 -14.71 18.72 10.42
C GLU A 195 -15.43 18.74 9.06
N ASP A 196 -14.67 18.96 7.98
CA ASP A 196 -15.13 18.97 6.59
C ASP A 196 -15.14 17.58 5.94
N HIS A 197 -14.83 16.53 6.71
CA HIS A 197 -14.87 15.13 6.27
C HIS A 197 -14.04 14.89 5.01
N GLN A 198 -12.76 15.28 5.09
CA GLN A 198 -11.76 15.07 4.05
C GLN A 198 -11.56 13.58 3.83
N ILE A 199 -11.61 13.16 2.58
CA ILE A 199 -11.31 11.82 2.16
C ILE A 199 -9.80 11.63 2.19
N THR A 200 -9.33 10.60 2.89
CA THR A 200 -7.89 10.29 3.02
C THR A 200 -7.53 9.01 2.27
N GLU A 201 -8.01 7.86 2.73
CA GLU A 201 -7.63 6.53 2.20
C GLU A 201 -8.82 5.56 2.23
N VAL A 202 -8.71 4.46 1.49
CA VAL A 202 -9.72 3.39 1.41
C VAL A 202 -9.11 2.12 1.99
N GLY A 203 -9.48 1.77 3.23
CA GLY A 203 -8.88 0.65 3.95
C GLY A 203 -7.37 0.86 4.10
N THR A 204 -6.57 0.10 3.35
CA THR A 204 -5.10 0.23 3.28
C THR A 204 -4.61 0.69 1.90
N MET A 205 -5.46 1.37 1.14
CA MET A 205 -5.22 1.86 -0.22
C MET A 205 -5.28 3.39 -0.26
N ASN A 206 -4.48 4.00 -1.13
CA ASN A 206 -4.72 5.39 -1.50
C ASN A 206 -6.00 5.51 -2.35
N ILE A 207 -6.57 6.70 -2.48
CA ILE A 207 -7.79 6.93 -3.26
C ILE A 207 -7.58 7.93 -4.39
N PHE A 208 -8.28 7.70 -5.49
CA PHE A 208 -8.36 8.59 -6.64
C PHE A 208 -9.82 8.89 -6.99
N MET A 209 -10.06 10.12 -7.46
CA MET A 209 -11.34 10.61 -7.96
C MET A 209 -11.18 11.17 -9.36
N LEU A 210 -11.86 10.57 -10.33
CA LEU A 210 -11.98 11.09 -11.68
C LEU A 210 -13.32 11.81 -11.83
N TYR A 211 -13.30 13.06 -12.26
CA TYR A 211 -14.50 13.86 -12.46
C TYR A 211 -14.32 14.87 -13.60
N VAL A 212 -15.43 15.52 -14.00
CA VAL A 212 -15.43 16.61 -14.97
C VAL A 212 -15.52 17.95 -14.23
N ASN A 213 -14.57 18.85 -14.43
CA ASN A 213 -14.60 20.20 -13.83
C ASN A 213 -15.68 21.10 -14.49
N GLU A 214 -15.82 22.34 -14.03
CA GLU A 214 -16.87 23.24 -14.52
C GLU A 214 -16.63 23.68 -15.97
N GLN A 215 -15.37 23.56 -16.41
CA GLN A 215 -14.91 23.86 -17.76
C GLN A 215 -15.08 22.66 -18.72
N GLY A 216 -15.62 21.53 -18.25
CA GLY A 216 -15.82 20.33 -19.07
C GLY A 216 -14.57 19.45 -19.21
N GLU A 217 -13.51 19.72 -18.45
CA GLU A 217 -12.24 18.99 -18.52
C GLU A 217 -12.20 17.84 -17.50
N LYS A 218 -11.58 16.72 -17.88
CA LYS A 218 -11.35 15.60 -16.96
C LYS A 218 -10.25 15.94 -15.95
N VAL A 219 -10.52 15.66 -14.68
CA VAL A 219 -9.57 15.85 -13.58
C VAL A 219 -9.46 14.54 -12.79
N LEU A 220 -8.24 14.02 -12.68
CA LEU A 220 -7.87 12.95 -11.77
C LEU A 220 -7.28 13.56 -10.50
N ALA A 221 -8.05 13.53 -9.42
CA ALA A 221 -7.65 14.05 -8.12
C ALA A 221 -7.26 12.91 -7.15
N THR A 222 -6.30 13.18 -6.26
CA THR A 222 -5.94 12.32 -5.13
C THR A 222 -5.49 13.19 -3.95
N PRO A 223 -5.75 12.79 -2.68
CA PRO A 223 -5.29 13.56 -1.52
C PRO A 223 -3.76 13.84 -1.54
N PRO A 224 -3.30 15.01 -1.08
CA PRO A 224 -1.89 15.37 -1.07
C PRO A 224 -1.14 14.62 0.05
N LEU A 225 0.19 14.52 -0.08
CA LEU A 225 1.05 13.95 0.97
C LEU A 225 1.28 14.97 2.08
N ASN A 226 0.32 15.08 3.00
CA ASN A 226 0.29 16.04 4.11
C ASN A 226 0.55 15.43 5.49
N GLY A 227 1.10 14.21 5.55
CA GLY A 227 1.32 13.45 6.79
C GLY A 227 0.19 12.48 7.17
N LEU A 228 -1.02 12.65 6.62
CA LEU A 228 -2.14 11.73 6.83
C LEU A 228 -2.11 10.51 5.91
N ILE A 229 -1.56 10.70 4.71
CA ILE A 229 -1.64 9.76 3.60
C ILE A 229 -0.35 8.96 3.50
N LEU A 230 -0.44 7.64 3.40
CA LEU A 230 0.73 6.81 3.14
C LEU A 230 1.19 7.04 1.69
N PRO A 231 2.47 7.36 1.41
CA PRO A 231 2.97 7.53 0.05
C PRO A 231 3.05 6.19 -0.68
N GLY A 232 1.94 5.75 -1.29
CA GLY A 232 1.85 4.49 -2.00
C GLY A 232 2.68 4.45 -3.29
N VAL A 233 3.35 3.33 -3.54
CA VAL A 233 4.09 3.09 -4.79
C VAL A 233 3.13 3.04 -5.98
N THR A 234 2.00 2.36 -5.82
CA THR A 234 0.95 2.31 -6.85
C THR A 234 0.30 3.67 -7.10
N ARG A 235 0.10 4.48 -6.04
CA ARG A 235 -0.36 5.88 -6.18
C ARG A 235 0.60 6.69 -7.04
N GLN A 236 1.89 6.63 -6.74
CA GLN A 236 2.92 7.33 -7.49
C GLN A 236 2.95 6.89 -8.97
N SER A 237 2.91 5.56 -9.21
CA SER A 237 2.84 5.02 -10.58
C SER A 237 1.58 5.42 -11.34
N ILE A 238 0.42 5.51 -10.68
CA ILE A 238 -0.82 5.96 -11.34
C ILE A 238 -0.71 7.43 -11.77
N ILE A 239 -0.14 8.29 -10.92
CA ILE A 239 0.08 9.70 -11.26
C ILE A 239 1.00 9.80 -12.50
N GLU A 240 2.12 9.08 -12.51
CA GLU A 240 3.06 9.08 -13.63
C GLU A 240 2.42 8.54 -14.92
N LEU A 241 1.69 7.42 -14.86
CA LEU A 241 0.98 6.88 -16.03
C LEU A 241 -0.14 7.80 -16.52
N ALA A 242 -0.88 8.45 -15.63
CA ALA A 242 -1.92 9.41 -16.02
C ALA A 242 -1.31 10.63 -16.71
N GLN A 243 -0.12 11.07 -16.30
CA GLN A 243 0.62 12.15 -16.96
C GLN A 243 1.01 11.75 -18.38
N GLU A 244 1.48 10.52 -18.58
CA GLU A 244 1.82 9.97 -19.90
C GLU A 244 0.60 9.89 -20.83
N LEU A 245 -0.59 9.59 -20.31
CA LEU A 245 -1.83 9.55 -21.11
C LEU A 245 -2.25 10.94 -21.64
N GLY A 246 -1.89 12.02 -20.94
CA GLY A 246 -2.00 13.40 -21.43
C GLY A 246 -3.41 13.92 -21.70
N ASN A 247 -4.48 13.20 -21.32
CA ASN A 247 -5.87 13.51 -21.65
C ASN A 247 -6.72 13.95 -20.45
N MET A 248 -6.08 14.30 -19.32
CA MET A 248 -6.73 14.79 -18.11
C MET A 248 -5.78 15.67 -17.28
N GLN A 249 -6.33 16.56 -16.47
CA GLN A 249 -5.57 17.26 -15.44
C GLN A 249 -5.34 16.34 -14.24
N ILE A 250 -4.20 16.50 -13.57
CA ILE A 250 -3.84 15.69 -12.41
C ILE A 250 -3.62 16.61 -11.22
N GLN A 251 -4.38 16.39 -10.15
CA GLN A 251 -4.40 17.26 -8.99
C GLN A 251 -4.14 16.47 -7.71
N GLN A 252 -3.09 16.83 -6.99
CA GLN A 252 -2.85 16.36 -5.63
C GLN A 252 -3.46 17.38 -4.66
N ARG A 253 -4.73 17.20 -4.30
CA ARG A 253 -5.51 18.16 -3.50
C ARG A 253 -6.48 17.47 -2.55
N THR A 254 -6.86 18.18 -1.50
CA THR A 254 -7.90 17.72 -0.58
C THR A 254 -9.21 17.50 -1.34
N ILE A 255 -9.88 16.40 -1.00
CA ILE A 255 -11.20 16.01 -1.51
C ILE A 255 -12.09 15.82 -0.28
N THR A 256 -13.33 16.32 -0.31
CA THR A 256 -14.28 16.18 0.81
C THR A 256 -15.47 15.33 0.42
N MET A 257 -16.16 14.74 1.42
CA MET A 257 -17.42 14.03 1.15
C MET A 257 -18.49 14.94 0.54
N ASN A 258 -18.55 16.21 0.94
CA ASN A 258 -19.48 17.19 0.37
C ASN A 258 -19.23 17.39 -1.13
N GLU A 259 -17.96 17.43 -1.54
CA GLU A 259 -17.60 17.52 -2.95
C GLU A 259 -18.03 16.27 -3.73
N VAL A 260 -17.78 15.07 -3.19
CA VAL A 260 -18.20 13.80 -3.82
C VAL A 260 -19.71 13.74 -4.01
N VAL A 261 -20.49 14.10 -2.99
CA VAL A 261 -21.96 14.13 -3.06
C VAL A 261 -22.43 15.11 -4.14
N ARG A 262 -21.88 16.33 -4.16
CA ARG A 262 -22.23 17.35 -5.15
C ARG A 262 -21.91 16.88 -6.58
N LEU A 263 -20.70 16.39 -6.83
CA LEU A 263 -20.28 15.92 -8.15
C LEU A 263 -21.11 14.72 -8.63
N GLN A 264 -21.52 13.85 -7.71
CA GLN A 264 -22.41 12.72 -8.01
C GLN A 264 -23.81 13.21 -8.42
N GLN A 265 -24.39 14.16 -7.69
CA GLN A 265 -25.70 14.74 -8.00
C GLN A 265 -25.72 15.51 -9.33
N GLU A 266 -24.60 16.17 -9.66
CA GLU A 266 -24.40 16.90 -10.91
C GLU A 266 -24.04 15.98 -12.10
N ASN A 267 -23.95 14.66 -11.91
CA ASN A 267 -23.48 13.70 -12.91
C ASN A 267 -22.08 14.02 -13.48
N ARG A 268 -21.22 14.66 -12.65
CA ARG A 268 -19.85 15.04 -13.00
C ARG A 268 -18.80 14.12 -12.39
N LEU A 269 -19.17 13.33 -11.38
CA LEU A 269 -18.32 12.26 -10.84
C LEU A 269 -18.29 11.08 -11.83
N LEU A 270 -17.10 10.69 -12.29
CA LEU A 270 -16.93 9.57 -13.22
C LEU A 270 -16.52 8.30 -12.48
N GLU A 271 -15.41 8.33 -11.74
CA GLU A 271 -14.85 7.15 -11.09
C GLU A 271 -14.30 7.48 -9.69
N LEU A 272 -14.49 6.58 -8.74
CA LEU A 272 -13.68 6.50 -7.51
C LEU A 272 -13.01 5.12 -7.47
N PHE A 273 -11.72 5.10 -7.16
CA PHE A 273 -11.01 3.84 -6.99
C PHE A 273 -9.87 3.94 -5.96
N GLY A 274 -9.63 2.84 -5.27
CA GLY A 274 -8.46 2.64 -4.42
C GLY A 274 -7.25 2.17 -5.23
N SER A 275 -6.04 2.45 -4.74
CA SER A 275 -4.80 1.89 -5.29
C SER A 275 -3.85 1.40 -4.20
N GLY A 276 -3.18 0.28 -4.49
CA GLY A 276 -2.21 -0.33 -3.58
C GLY A 276 -1.69 -1.66 -4.08
N THR A 277 -0.59 -2.15 -3.49
CA THR A 277 0.11 -3.37 -3.94
C THR A 277 -0.79 -4.60 -4.00
N ALA A 278 -1.76 -4.74 -3.08
CA ALA A 278 -2.60 -5.93 -2.97
C ALA A 278 -3.49 -6.13 -4.21
N CYS A 279 -4.25 -5.12 -4.61
CA CYS A 279 -5.25 -5.17 -5.66
C CYS A 279 -4.87 -4.41 -6.95
N VAL A 280 -3.74 -3.70 -6.93
CA VAL A 280 -3.30 -2.73 -7.96
C VAL A 280 -4.26 -1.53 -8.03
N VAL A 281 -5.47 -1.73 -8.56
CA VAL A 281 -6.55 -0.74 -8.63
C VAL A 281 -7.86 -1.41 -8.24
N SER A 282 -8.61 -0.82 -7.31
CA SER A 282 -9.90 -1.34 -6.82
C SER A 282 -11.01 -0.32 -7.05
N PRO A 283 -11.94 -0.54 -8.00
CA PRO A 283 -13.04 0.39 -8.23
C PRO A 283 -14.02 0.39 -7.05
N ILE A 284 -14.66 1.52 -6.82
CA ILE A 284 -15.62 1.74 -5.74
C ILE A 284 -17.01 1.89 -6.35
N SER A 285 -17.99 1.12 -5.86
CA SER A 285 -19.37 1.16 -6.34
C SER A 285 -20.32 1.95 -5.44
N SER A 286 -20.06 2.00 -4.14
CA SER A 286 -20.91 2.75 -3.21
C SER A 286 -20.21 3.17 -1.92
N ILE A 287 -20.77 4.17 -1.26
CA ILE A 287 -20.32 4.68 0.03
C ILE A 287 -21.54 4.80 0.96
N ASP A 288 -21.56 4.09 2.09
CA ASP A 288 -22.45 4.36 3.23
C ASP A 288 -21.87 5.54 4.02
N TYR A 289 -22.53 6.69 3.93
CA TYR A 289 -22.14 7.93 4.57
C TYR A 289 -23.33 8.54 5.31
N LEU A 290 -23.19 8.68 6.63
CA LEU A 290 -24.21 9.26 7.52
C LEU A 290 -25.62 8.67 7.32
N GLY A 291 -25.70 7.35 7.08
CA GLY A 291 -26.97 6.65 6.87
C GLY A 291 -27.55 6.75 5.46
N SER A 292 -26.86 7.45 4.55
CA SER A 292 -27.19 7.51 3.13
C SER A 292 -26.26 6.62 2.32
N SER A 293 -26.81 5.84 1.39
CA SER A 293 -26.02 5.07 0.43
C SER A 293 -25.81 5.88 -0.84
N ILE A 294 -24.57 6.32 -1.07
CA ILE A 294 -24.17 7.08 -2.26
C ILE A 294 -23.69 6.06 -3.30
N GLN A 295 -24.36 6.00 -4.46
CA GLN A 295 -23.94 5.16 -5.57
C GLN A 295 -22.88 5.89 -6.41
N ILE A 296 -21.80 5.18 -6.74
CA ILE A 296 -20.67 5.72 -7.50
C ILE A 296 -20.64 5.06 -8.88
N PRO A 297 -20.62 5.83 -9.99
CA PRO A 297 -20.77 5.28 -11.34
C PRO A 297 -19.49 4.64 -11.91
N THR A 298 -18.53 4.26 -11.07
CA THR A 298 -17.19 3.79 -11.49
C THR A 298 -17.23 2.66 -12.52
N THR A 299 -18.14 1.70 -12.36
CA THR A 299 -18.25 0.51 -13.22
C THR A 299 -19.23 0.68 -14.38
N GLN A 300 -19.82 1.87 -14.55
CA GLN A 300 -20.86 2.12 -15.56
C GLN A 300 -20.30 2.63 -16.90
N HIS A 301 -18.99 2.89 -16.97
CA HIS A 301 -18.32 3.41 -18.16
C HIS A 301 -17.84 2.29 -19.07
N SER A 302 -17.92 2.49 -20.39
CA SER A 302 -17.48 1.50 -21.39
C SER A 302 -15.97 1.36 -21.50
N LYS A 303 -15.21 2.41 -21.14
CA LYS A 303 -13.74 2.44 -21.15
C LYS A 303 -13.24 3.15 -19.89
N PRO A 304 -13.37 2.53 -18.71
CA PRO A 304 -13.01 3.18 -17.47
C PRO A 304 -11.49 3.36 -17.34
N LEU A 305 -11.09 4.46 -16.73
CA LEU A 305 -9.70 4.79 -16.48
C LEU A 305 -9.05 3.80 -15.52
N TYR A 306 -9.76 3.39 -14.46
CA TYR A 306 -9.24 2.45 -13.46
C TYR A 306 -8.76 1.14 -14.12
N GLU A 307 -9.48 0.65 -15.12
CA GLU A 307 -9.12 -0.57 -15.86
C GLU A 307 -7.93 -0.34 -16.79
N THR A 308 -7.90 0.80 -17.49
CA THR A 308 -6.77 1.20 -18.34
C THR A 308 -5.46 1.24 -17.54
N LEU A 309 -5.50 1.87 -16.36
CA LEU A 309 -4.36 1.96 -15.44
C LEU A 309 -3.96 0.57 -14.91
N ARG A 310 -4.93 -0.25 -14.48
CA ARG A 310 -4.69 -1.62 -14.01
C ARG A 310 -4.01 -2.48 -15.06
N ASN A 311 -4.48 -2.42 -16.30
CA ASN A 311 -3.94 -3.19 -17.43
C ASN A 311 -2.54 -2.71 -17.79
N ARG A 312 -2.29 -1.39 -17.81
CA ARG A 312 -0.95 -0.83 -18.07
C ARG A 312 0.06 -1.24 -16.99
N LEU A 313 -0.32 -1.17 -15.72
CA LEU A 313 0.52 -1.62 -14.60
C LEU A 313 0.81 -3.12 -14.67
N SER A 314 -0.20 -3.93 -14.99
CA SER A 314 -0.03 -5.38 -15.14
C SER A 314 0.89 -5.72 -16.31
N ALA A 315 0.75 -5.02 -17.44
CA ALA A 315 1.61 -5.21 -18.61
C ALA A 315 3.09 -4.92 -18.29
N ILE A 316 3.37 -3.89 -17.47
CA ILE A 316 4.72 -3.61 -16.96
C ILE A 316 5.20 -4.73 -16.02
N GLN A 317 4.37 -5.12 -15.04
CA GLN A 317 4.72 -6.10 -14.00
C GLN A 317 5.04 -7.48 -14.59
N TYR A 318 4.26 -7.93 -15.57
CA TYR A 318 4.44 -9.22 -16.23
C TYR A 318 5.35 -9.15 -17.48
N GLY A 319 5.96 -7.99 -17.76
CA GLY A 319 6.96 -7.87 -18.82
C GLY A 319 6.42 -8.05 -20.23
N HIS A 320 5.19 -7.58 -20.51
CA HIS A 320 4.65 -7.50 -21.88
C HIS A 320 5.46 -6.54 -22.76
N PHE A 321 6.18 -5.61 -22.14
CA PHE A 321 7.20 -4.77 -22.75
C PHE A 321 8.26 -4.40 -21.70
N GLU A 322 9.45 -3.99 -22.14
CA GLU A 322 10.50 -3.55 -21.23
C GLU A 322 10.15 -2.20 -20.59
N HIS A 323 10.33 -2.09 -19.28
CA HIS A 323 10.05 -0.88 -18.54
C HIS A 323 10.99 -0.74 -17.33
N PRO A 324 11.54 0.46 -17.05
CA PRO A 324 12.48 0.68 -15.94
C PRO A 324 11.89 0.37 -14.55
N TRP A 325 10.57 0.30 -14.42
CA TRP A 325 9.90 -0.02 -13.15
C TRP A 325 9.90 -1.52 -12.79
N ALA A 326 10.19 -2.40 -13.74
CA ALA A 326 10.11 -3.85 -13.56
C ALA A 326 11.23 -4.56 -14.33
N ILE A 327 12.47 -4.31 -13.92
CA ILE A 327 13.64 -4.98 -14.48
C ILE A 327 13.71 -6.41 -13.93
N PRO A 328 14.02 -7.42 -14.77
CA PRO A 328 14.24 -8.79 -14.29
C PRO A 328 15.28 -8.86 -13.18
N ILE A 329 15.04 -9.70 -12.18
CA ILE A 329 16.09 -10.04 -11.21
C ILE A 329 17.11 -10.93 -11.92
N GLU A 330 18.39 -10.70 -11.63
CA GLU A 330 19.51 -11.49 -12.20
C GLU A 330 19.52 -12.94 -11.75
#